data_AF-A0A812TJ36-F1
#
_entry.id   AF-A0A812TJ36-F1
#
_cell.length_a   1.000
_cell.length_b   1.000
_cell.length_c   1.000
_cell.angle_alpha   90.00
_cell.angle_beta   90.00
_cell.angle_gamma   90.00
#
_symmetry.space_group_name_H-M   'P 1'
#
loop_
_entity.id
_entity.type
_entity.pdbx_description
1 polymer ?
#
loop_
_entity_poly.entity_id
_entity_poly.type
_entity_poly.pdbx_seq_one_letter_code
_entity_poly.pdbx_strand_id
1 'polypeptide(L)'
;MRLGCQGFSWLSLWGTACRILGPQPLTYVPLIYVAVKASVPRAEVFTVCATGSYFAALAGYGAGFGLMRVECYQTALHKLSAAQPWLPDLMQRRGAVGVAMAALMPIPLAIATWTAGSFRVNFLHFLVAAGFRMPKILIFVLLSGGPPGPPPRANI
;
A
#
# COMPACT_ATOMS: atom_id res chain seq x y z
N MET A 1 15.83 -30.36 16.81
CA MET A 1 16.31 -29.04 16.34
C MET A 1 15.11 -28.09 16.25
N ARG A 2 15.02 -27.08 17.13
CA ARG A 2 13.97 -26.05 17.18
C ARG A 2 14.61 -24.68 16.88
N LEU A 3 14.83 -24.39 15.62
CA LEU A 3 15.25 -23.08 15.12
C LEU A 3 14.22 -22.72 14.04
N GLY A 4 13.30 -21.78 14.29
CA GLY A 4 12.32 -21.47 13.24
C GLY A 4 11.25 -20.40 13.46
N CYS A 5 11.19 -19.72 14.62
CA CYS A 5 10.14 -18.72 14.87
C CYS A 5 10.62 -17.39 15.51
N GLN A 6 11.91 -17.05 15.42
CA GLN A 6 12.37 -15.72 15.88
C GLN A 6 12.08 -14.59 14.87
N GLY A 7 11.64 -14.90 13.65
CA GLY A 7 11.26 -13.89 12.65
C GLY A 7 10.03 -13.05 13.00
N PHE A 8 9.26 -13.43 14.03
CA PHE A 8 8.05 -12.71 14.44
C PHE A 8 8.34 -11.40 15.20
N SER A 9 9.59 -11.18 15.65
CA SER A 9 9.98 -9.94 16.33
C SER A 9 9.92 -8.70 15.42
N TRP A 10 10.17 -8.88 14.11
CA TRP A 10 10.03 -7.80 13.11
C TRP A 10 8.56 -7.39 12.88
N LEU A 11 7.61 -8.33 12.97
CA LEU A 11 6.17 -8.02 12.91
C LEU A 11 5.71 -7.24 14.14
N SER A 12 6.30 -7.47 15.31
CA SER A 12 6.02 -6.68 16.52
C SER A 12 6.56 -5.26 16.40
N LEU A 13 7.79 -5.08 15.91
CA LEU A 13 8.40 -3.75 15.67
C LEU A 13 7.65 -2.93 14.61
N TRP A 14 7.22 -3.57 13.52
CA TRP A 14 6.36 -2.93 12.52
C TRP A 14 4.92 -2.75 13.01
N GLY A 15 4.43 -3.62 13.89
CA GLY A 15 3.14 -3.46 14.57
C GLY A 15 3.09 -2.22 15.47
N THR A 16 4.19 -1.89 16.16
CA THR A 16 4.31 -0.63 16.91
C THR A 16 4.45 0.57 15.97
N ALA A 17 5.21 0.46 14.88
CA ALA A 17 5.26 1.49 13.85
C ALA A 17 3.87 1.71 13.19
N CYS A 18 3.06 0.66 13.03
CA CYS A 18 1.71 0.71 12.49
C CYS A 18 0.66 1.18 13.53
N ARG A 19 1.00 1.21 14.83
CA ARG A 19 0.19 1.91 15.85
C ARG A 19 0.49 3.41 15.90
N ILE A 20 1.72 3.81 15.59
CA ILE A 20 2.14 5.23 15.54
C ILE A 20 1.77 5.85 14.17
N LEU A 21 1.93 5.11 13.07
CA LEU A 21 1.30 5.33 11.79
C LEU A 21 0.06 4.44 11.70
N GLY A 22 -1.01 4.80 12.39
CA GLY A 22 -2.29 4.09 12.26
C GLY A 22 -2.69 3.90 10.79
N PRO A 23 -3.53 2.90 10.47
CA PRO A 23 -4.17 2.78 9.16
C PRO A 23 -5.23 3.88 9.04
N GLN A 24 -4.80 5.14 9.11
CA GLN A 24 -5.63 6.26 8.72
C GLN A 24 -5.36 6.45 7.23
N PRO A 25 -6.25 6.00 6.33
CA PRO A 25 -6.18 6.30 4.90
C PRO A 25 -6.36 7.80 4.60
N LEU A 26 -6.21 8.65 5.61
CA LEU A 26 -6.40 10.08 5.59
C LEU A 26 -5.10 10.85 5.82
N THR A 27 -3.94 10.25 6.07
CA THR A 27 -2.70 11.02 6.31
C THR A 27 -2.20 11.79 5.09
N TYR A 28 -2.47 11.33 3.87
CA TYR A 28 -2.05 12.07 2.68
C TYR A 28 -2.90 13.33 2.42
N VAL A 29 -4.16 13.37 2.86
CA VAL A 29 -5.06 14.53 2.67
C VAL A 29 -4.59 15.80 3.41
N PRO A 30 -4.30 15.79 4.73
CA PRO A 30 -3.76 16.95 5.43
C PRO A 30 -2.35 17.27 4.94
N LEU A 31 -1.57 16.29 4.49
CA LEU A 31 -0.24 16.54 3.93
C LEU A 31 -0.32 17.29 2.59
N ILE A 32 -1.24 16.92 1.70
CA ILE A 32 -1.53 17.68 0.48
C ILE A 32 -2.04 19.07 0.84
N TYR A 33 -2.94 19.19 1.82
CA TYR A 33 -3.49 20.48 2.23
C TYR A 33 -2.42 21.43 2.80
N VAL A 34 -1.53 20.93 3.65
CA VAL A 34 -0.38 21.68 4.20
C VAL A 34 0.58 22.07 3.08
N ALA A 35 0.91 21.16 2.16
CA ALA A 35 1.80 21.46 1.04
C ALA A 35 1.23 22.53 0.10
N VAL A 36 -0.08 22.51 -0.16
CA VAL A 36 -0.76 23.55 -0.94
C VAL A 36 -0.76 24.89 -0.20
N LYS A 37 -1.00 24.91 1.12
CA LYS A 37 -0.87 26.12 1.95
C LYS A 37 0.56 26.66 2.00
N ALA A 38 1.56 25.80 1.89
CA ALA A 38 2.97 26.15 1.81
C ALA A 38 3.43 26.62 0.41
N SER A 39 2.51 26.79 -0.56
CA SER A 39 2.80 27.23 -1.93
C SER A 39 3.78 26.33 -2.70
N VAL A 40 3.85 25.04 -2.37
CA VAL A 40 4.70 24.08 -3.07
C VAL A 40 4.11 23.77 -4.46
N PRO A 41 4.93 23.65 -5.53
CA PRO A 41 4.44 23.27 -6.85
C PRO A 41 3.69 21.93 -6.82
N ARG A 42 2.48 21.92 -7.38
CA ARG A 42 1.55 20.77 -7.38
C ARG A 42 2.17 19.51 -7.97
N ALA A 43 3.02 19.69 -8.99
CA ALA A 43 3.72 18.59 -9.65
C ALA A 43 4.65 17.84 -8.67
N GLU A 44 5.36 18.56 -7.80
CA GLU A 44 6.26 17.93 -6.82
C GLU A 44 5.49 17.19 -5.73
N VAL A 45 4.39 17.78 -5.24
CA VAL A 45 3.53 17.12 -4.25
C VAL A 45 2.97 15.83 -4.85
N PHE A 46 2.50 15.89 -6.10
CA PHE A 46 2.00 14.71 -6.81
C PHE A 46 3.09 13.65 -7.00
N THR A 47 4.28 14.00 -7.49
CA THR A 47 5.35 13.02 -7.76
C THR A 47 5.85 12.36 -6.49
N VAL A 48 6.06 13.12 -5.40
CA VAL A 48 6.49 12.57 -4.10
C VAL A 48 5.43 11.63 -3.53
N CYS A 49 4.15 12.03 -3.57
CA CYS A 49 3.06 11.20 -3.04
C CYS A 49 2.87 9.94 -3.92
N ALA A 50 2.97 10.08 -5.23
CA ALA A 50 2.85 8.99 -6.20
C ALA A 50 3.96 7.97 -6.02
N THR A 51 5.22 8.42 -6.04
CA THR A 51 6.39 7.55 -5.87
C THR A 51 6.41 6.91 -4.48
N GLY A 52 6.13 7.66 -3.41
CA GLY A 52 6.03 7.13 -2.06
C GLY A 52 4.98 6.03 -1.93
N SER A 53 3.78 6.23 -2.50
CA SER A 53 2.74 5.20 -2.51
C SER A 53 3.16 3.97 -3.31
N TYR A 54 3.94 4.15 -4.37
CA TYR A 54 4.43 3.05 -5.22
C TYR A 54 5.51 2.22 -4.52
N PHE A 55 6.49 2.88 -3.89
CA PHE A 55 7.51 2.22 -3.08
C PHE A 55 6.91 1.50 -1.89
N ALA A 56 5.94 2.10 -1.20
CA ALA A 56 5.23 1.45 -0.09
C ALA A 56 4.48 0.19 -0.57
N ALA A 57 3.85 0.25 -1.75
CA ALA A 57 3.17 -0.90 -2.35
C ALA A 57 4.17 -2.03 -2.69
N LEU A 58 5.30 -1.70 -3.31
CA LEU A 58 6.37 -2.65 -3.64
C LEU A 58 6.98 -3.29 -2.39
N ALA A 59 7.30 -2.49 -1.38
CA ALA A 59 7.85 -2.96 -0.12
C ALA A 59 6.87 -3.90 0.60
N GLY A 60 5.58 -3.57 0.62
CA GLY A 60 4.54 -4.44 1.17
C GLY A 60 4.39 -5.76 0.40
N TYR A 61 4.40 -5.71 -0.93
CA TYR A 61 4.36 -6.91 -1.76
C TYR A 61 5.57 -7.82 -1.52
N GLY A 62 6.77 -7.24 -1.46
CA GLY A 62 8.01 -7.96 -1.16
C GLY A 62 8.00 -8.58 0.24
N ALA A 63 7.50 -7.86 1.24
CA ALA A 63 7.33 -8.37 2.59
C ALA A 63 6.37 -9.57 2.62
N GLY A 64 5.18 -9.46 2.00
CA GLY A 64 4.22 -10.57 1.90
C GLY A 64 4.80 -11.79 1.18
N PHE A 65 5.56 -11.57 0.11
CA PHE A 65 6.26 -12.63 -0.60
C PHE A 65 7.33 -13.31 0.27
N GLY A 66 8.05 -12.53 1.07
CA GLY A 66 9.04 -13.03 2.04
C GLY A 66 8.39 -13.86 3.16
N LEU A 67 7.24 -13.43 3.67
CA LEU A 67 6.47 -14.19 4.68
C LEU A 67 6.07 -15.58 4.16
N MET A 68 5.78 -15.71 2.86
CA MET A 68 5.39 -16.99 2.28
C MET A 68 6.54 -18.02 2.27
N ARG A 69 7.80 -17.59 2.35
CA ARG A 69 8.95 -18.51 2.47
C ARG A 69 9.12 -19.10 3.87
N VAL A 70 8.40 -18.59 4.86
CA VAL A 70 8.46 -19.09 6.23
C VAL A 70 7.49 -20.27 6.39
N GLU A 71 8.01 -21.46 6.68
CA GLU A 71 7.21 -22.69 6.81
C GLU A 71 6.11 -22.59 7.88
N CYS A 72 6.37 -21.83 8.97
CA CYS A 72 5.36 -21.56 9.99
C CYS A 72 4.15 -20.81 9.43
N TYR A 73 4.37 -19.85 8.52
CA TYR A 73 3.29 -19.11 7.90
C TYR A 73 2.49 -19.99 6.94
N GLN A 74 3.17 -20.81 6.14
CA GLN A 74 2.50 -21.78 5.27
C GLN A 74 1.61 -22.74 6.07
N THR A 75 2.09 -23.21 7.22
CA THR A 75 1.32 -24.12 8.09
C THR A 75 0.09 -23.43 8.68
N ALA A 76 0.22 -22.17 9.12
CA ALA A 76 -0.90 -21.36 9.60
C ALA A 76 -1.93 -21.09 8.48
N LEU A 77 -1.44 -20.77 7.28
CA LEU A 77 -2.28 -20.55 6.11
C LEU A 77 -3.01 -21.83 5.69
N HIS A 78 -2.33 -22.98 5.75
CA HIS A 78 -2.91 -24.29 5.46
C HIS A 78 -3.98 -24.70 6.48
N LYS A 79 -3.78 -24.36 7.76
CA LYS A 79 -4.83 -24.53 8.78
C LYS A 79 -6.03 -23.62 8.51
N LEU A 80 -5.77 -22.38 8.07
CA LEU A 80 -6.82 -21.43 7.74
C LEU A 80 -7.59 -21.84 6.47
N SER A 81 -6.91 -22.37 5.46
CA SER A 81 -7.54 -22.90 4.25
C SER A 81 -8.33 -24.18 4.53
N ALA A 82 -7.86 -25.03 5.45
CA ALA A 82 -8.60 -26.21 5.91
C ALA A 82 -9.88 -25.83 6.70
N ALA A 83 -9.82 -24.77 7.51
CA ALA A 83 -10.98 -24.25 8.21
C ALA A 83 -11.99 -23.57 7.27
N GLN A 84 -11.51 -23.01 6.16
CA GLN A 84 -12.32 -22.17 5.28
C GLN A 84 -12.02 -22.40 3.80
N PRO A 85 -12.55 -23.51 3.21
CA PRO A 85 -12.15 -23.99 1.88
C PRO A 85 -12.57 -23.07 0.73
N TRP A 86 -13.56 -22.19 0.92
CA TRP A 86 -13.94 -21.21 -0.10
C TRP A 86 -12.93 -20.08 -0.28
N LEU A 87 -12.10 -19.81 0.74
CA LEU A 87 -11.18 -18.69 0.77
C LEU A 87 -10.03 -18.83 -0.25
N PRO A 88 -9.32 -19.97 -0.36
CA PRO A 88 -8.27 -20.14 -1.37
C PRO A 88 -8.81 -20.05 -2.80
N ASP A 89 -9.98 -20.63 -3.09
CA ASP A 89 -10.59 -20.56 -4.43
C ASP A 89 -10.96 -19.12 -4.80
N LEU A 90 -11.51 -18.36 -3.84
CA LEU A 90 -11.77 -16.93 -4.02
C LEU A 90 -10.48 -16.14 -4.25
N MET A 91 -9.42 -16.44 -3.50
CA MET A 91 -8.15 -15.72 -3.61
C MET A 91 -7.37 -16.07 -4.86
N GLN A 92 -7.49 -17.29 -5.37
CA GLN A 92 -6.83 -17.73 -6.58
C GLN A 92 -7.57 -17.22 -7.83
N ARG A 93 -8.90 -17.27 -7.85
CA ARG A 93 -9.72 -16.76 -8.97
C ARG A 93 -9.91 -15.25 -8.95
N ARG A 94 -10.07 -14.66 -7.76
CA ARG A 94 -10.26 -13.20 -7.59
C ARG A 94 -9.00 -12.51 -7.08
N GLY A 95 -7.81 -13.11 -7.07
CA GLY A 95 -6.60 -12.45 -6.55
C GLY A 95 -6.33 -11.09 -7.19
N ALA A 96 -6.45 -11.00 -8.51
CA ALA A 96 -6.34 -9.72 -9.22
C ALA A 96 -7.54 -8.79 -8.97
N VAL A 97 -8.76 -9.34 -8.95
CA VAL A 97 -10.01 -8.59 -8.75
C VAL A 97 -10.14 -8.07 -7.32
N GLY A 98 -9.65 -8.81 -6.33
CA GLY A 98 -9.66 -8.47 -4.91
C GLY A 98 -8.66 -7.36 -4.61
N VAL A 99 -7.50 -7.36 -5.27
CA VAL A 99 -6.56 -6.23 -5.20
C VAL A 99 -7.14 -4.99 -5.90
N ALA A 100 -7.81 -5.15 -7.05
CA ALA A 100 -8.49 -4.05 -7.71
C ALA A 100 -9.67 -3.48 -6.88
N MET A 101 -10.49 -4.34 -6.27
CA MET A 101 -11.58 -3.95 -5.37
C MET A 101 -11.05 -3.34 -4.07
N ALA A 102 -9.92 -3.81 -3.56
CA ALA A 102 -9.25 -3.21 -2.40
C ALA A 102 -8.59 -1.85 -2.72
N ALA A 103 -8.23 -1.60 -3.98
CA ALA A 103 -7.80 -0.28 -4.43
C ALA A 103 -8.97 0.72 -4.50
N LEU A 104 -10.18 0.23 -4.80
CA LEU A 104 -11.41 1.02 -4.85
C LEU A 104 -12.05 1.24 -3.47
N MET A 105 -11.95 0.26 -2.57
CA MET A 105 -12.39 0.40 -1.18
C MET A 105 -11.35 1.16 -0.32
N PRO A 106 -11.78 1.85 0.75
CA PRO A 106 -10.89 2.44 1.75
C PRO A 106 -10.25 1.36 2.64
N ILE A 107 -9.72 0.29 2.05
CA ILE A 107 -9.02 -0.78 2.76
C ILE A 107 -7.57 -0.36 3.01
N PRO A 108 -6.99 -0.65 4.20
CA PRO A 108 -5.59 -0.41 4.47
C PRO A 108 -4.68 -1.10 3.45
N LEU A 109 -3.92 -0.29 2.70
CA LEU A 109 -3.05 -0.70 1.59
C LEU A 109 -2.05 -1.77 2.04
N ALA A 110 -1.54 -1.66 3.27
CA ALA A 110 -0.58 -2.60 3.85
C ALA A 110 -1.13 -4.04 3.94
N ILE A 111 -2.40 -4.20 4.35
CA ILE A 111 -3.00 -5.54 4.45
C ILE A 111 -3.24 -6.09 3.04
N ALA A 112 -3.68 -5.24 2.11
CA ALA A 112 -3.90 -5.62 0.73
C ALA A 112 -2.60 -6.03 0.01
N THR A 113 -1.49 -5.34 0.24
CA THR A 113 -0.20 -5.66 -0.39
C THR A 113 0.43 -6.91 0.18
N TRP A 114 0.35 -7.09 1.50
CA TRP A 114 0.85 -8.29 2.16
C TRP A 114 0.07 -9.53 1.71
N THR A 115 -1.26 -9.44 1.67
CA THR A 115 -2.08 -10.52 1.14
C THR A 115 -1.80 -10.75 -0.34
N ALA A 116 -1.70 -9.70 -1.17
CA ALA A 116 -1.33 -9.87 -2.58
C ALA A 116 0.02 -10.59 -2.77
N GLY A 117 1.03 -10.24 -1.95
CA GLY A 117 2.35 -10.87 -1.96
C GLY A 117 2.33 -12.32 -1.47
N SER A 118 1.63 -12.59 -0.36
CA SER A 118 1.49 -13.94 0.22
C SER A 118 0.81 -14.92 -0.73
N PHE A 119 -0.17 -14.44 -1.52
CA PHE A 119 -0.90 -15.26 -2.49
C PHE A 119 -0.27 -15.25 -3.89
N ARG A 120 0.91 -14.63 -4.04
CA ARG A 120 1.67 -14.55 -5.31
C ARG A 120 0.80 -14.06 -6.48
N VAL A 121 -0.04 -13.05 -6.22
CA VAL A 121 -0.86 -12.42 -7.25
C VAL A 121 0.06 -11.84 -8.34
N ASN A 122 -0.35 -11.92 -9.60
CA ASN A 122 0.42 -11.38 -10.73
C ASN A 122 0.88 -9.95 -10.46
N PHE A 123 2.20 -9.74 -10.45
CA PHE A 123 2.81 -8.46 -10.13
C PHE A 123 2.28 -7.32 -11.01
N LEU A 124 2.08 -7.57 -12.30
CA LEU A 124 1.50 -6.60 -13.24
C LEU A 124 0.08 -6.15 -12.85
N HIS A 125 -0.77 -7.07 -12.40
CA HIS A 125 -2.13 -6.72 -11.97
C HIS A 125 -2.12 -5.90 -10.69
N PHE A 126 -1.24 -6.25 -9.77
CA PHE A 126 -1.00 -5.49 -8.55
C PHE A 126 -0.51 -4.06 -8.86
N LEU A 127 0.41 -3.93 -9.82
CA LEU A 127 0.97 -2.67 -10.27
C LEU A 127 -0.10 -1.75 -10.87
N VAL A 128 -0.96 -2.30 -11.73
CA VAL A 128 -2.11 -1.58 -12.32
C VAL A 128 -3.09 -1.13 -11.24
N ALA A 129 -3.40 -2.00 -10.28
CA ALA A 129 -4.28 -1.66 -9.16
C ALA A 129 -3.68 -0.59 -8.23
N ALA A 130 -2.37 -0.61 -7.99
CA ALA A 130 -1.65 0.45 -7.27
C ALA A 130 -1.68 1.77 -8.06
N GLY A 131 -1.55 1.70 -9.39
CA GLY A 131 -1.68 2.84 -10.30
C GLY A 131 -3.07 3.49 -10.26
N PHE A 132 -4.13 2.72 -10.02
CA PHE A 132 -5.50 3.23 -9.87
C PHE A 132 -5.70 4.19 -8.69
N ARG A 133 -4.75 4.27 -7.74
CA ARG A 133 -4.75 5.33 -6.71
C ARG A 133 -4.27 6.68 -7.23
N MET A 134 -3.48 6.72 -8.29
CA MET A 134 -2.95 7.97 -8.85
C MET A 134 -4.04 8.91 -9.36
N PRO A 135 -5.08 8.45 -10.09
CA PRO A 135 -6.22 9.28 -10.46
C PRO A 135 -6.89 9.94 -9.25
N LYS A 136 -7.06 9.21 -8.14
CA LYS A 136 -7.66 9.76 -6.92
C LYS A 136 -6.82 10.87 -6.31
N ILE A 137 -5.51 10.66 -6.19
CA ILE A 137 -4.57 11.67 -5.68
C ILE A 137 -4.56 12.89 -6.59
N LEU A 138 -4.54 12.68 -7.91
CA LEU A 138 -4.59 13.75 -8.91
C LEU A 138 -5.86 14.60 -8.78
N ILE A 139 -7.03 13.96 -8.63
CA ILE A 139 -8.31 14.64 -8.42
C ILE A 139 -8.26 15.50 -7.15
N PHE A 140 -7.70 14.99 -6.04
CA PHE A 140 -7.54 15.78 -4.82
C PHE A 140 -6.61 16.98 -4.98
N VAL A 141 -5.48 16.81 -5.68
CA VAL A 141 -4.53 17.91 -5.95
C VAL A 141 -5.16 18.97 -6.86
N LEU A 142 -5.96 18.57 -7.84
CA LEU A 142 -6.69 19.49 -8.72
C LEU A 142 -7.82 20.23 -7.99
N LEU A 143 -8.61 19.53 -7.18
CA LEU A 143 -9.69 20.11 -6.37
C LEU A 143 -9.18 21.05 -5.28
N SER A 144 -7.93 20.87 -4.82
CA SER A 144 -7.36 21.68 -3.73
C SER A 144 -7.14 23.17 -4.10
N GLY A 145 -7.42 23.61 -5.34
CA GLY A 145 -7.67 25.01 -5.67
C GLY A 145 -6.70 26.04 -5.07
N GLY A 146 -5.39 25.81 -5.17
CA GLY A 146 -4.38 26.80 -4.73
C GLY A 146 -4.11 27.85 -5.82
N PRO A 147 -3.60 29.06 -5.50
CA PRO A 147 -3.26 30.08 -6.49
C PRO A 147 -2.32 29.52 -7.58
N PRO A 148 -2.39 30.01 -8.84
CA PRO A 148 -1.37 29.69 -9.84
C PRO A 148 0.00 30.01 -9.24
N GLY A 149 0.94 29.07 -9.33
CA GLY A 149 2.23 29.16 -8.67
C GLY A 149 2.97 30.47 -8.96
N PRO A 150 3.91 30.88 -8.09
CA PRO A 150 4.67 32.10 -8.30
C PRO A 150 5.37 32.04 -9.67
N PRO A 151 5.45 33.18 -10.39
CA PRO A 151 6.13 33.23 -11.68
C PRO A 151 7.56 32.70 -11.55
N PRO A 152 8.09 32.07 -12.61
CA PRO A 152 9.44 31.51 -12.59
C PRO A 152 10.42 32.59 -12.11
N ARG A 153 11.21 32.26 -11.08
CA ARG A 153 12.26 33.14 -10.60
C ARG A 153 13.20 33.38 -11.78
N ALA A 154 13.18 34.59 -12.30
CA ALA A 154 14.23 35.08 -13.18
C ALA A 154 15.54 34.94 -12.39
N ASN A 155 16.44 34.07 -12.84
CA ASN A 155 17.80 34.05 -12.33
C ASN A 155 18.42 35.40 -12.69
N ILE A 156 18.66 36.24 -11.68
CA ILE A 156 19.50 37.44 -11.76
C ILE A 156 20.92 37.01 -11.45
#